data_AF-A0A2N2GNT5-F1
#
_entry.id   AF-A0A2N2GNT5-F1
#
_cell.length_a   1.000
_cell.length_b   1.000
_cell.length_c   1.000
_cell.angle_alpha   90.00
_cell.angle_beta   90.00
_cell.angle_gamma   90.00
#
_symmetry.space_group_name_H-M   'P 1'
#
loop_
_entity.id
_entity.type
_entity.pdbx_description
1 polymer ?
#
loop_
_entity_poly.entity_id
_entity_poly.type
_entity_poly.pdbx_seq_one_letter_code
_entity_poly.pdbx_strand_id
1 'polypeptide(L)'
;KDGKPKKMFIYNVCDHEECYREVGSQAISYTTGVPAMIGAMMMLTGTWRGAGVFNMEELDPDPFMEKLNIHGLPWVEKVLA
;
A
#
# COMPACT_ATOMS: atom_id res chain seq x y z
N LYS A 1 12.92 5.34 -18.63
CA LYS A 1 12.06 6.55 -18.71
C LYS A 1 12.69 7.49 -19.73
N ASP A 2 11.92 8.04 -20.67
CA ASP A 2 12.42 8.99 -21.70
C ASP A 2 13.66 8.48 -22.47
N GLY A 3 13.67 7.19 -22.83
CA GLY A 3 14.78 6.55 -23.53
C GLY A 3 16.04 6.26 -22.69
N LYS A 4 16.04 6.54 -21.38
CA LYS A 4 17.17 6.28 -20.48
C LYS A 4 16.83 5.22 -19.43
N PRO A 5 17.78 4.36 -19.02
CA PRO A 5 17.63 3.51 -17.86
C PRO A 5 17.32 4.36 -16.62
N LYS A 6 16.41 3.90 -15.78
CA LYS A 6 16.09 4.50 -14.48
C LYS A 6 15.96 3.36 -13.49
N LYS A 7 16.61 3.48 -12.33
CA LYS A 7 16.42 2.56 -11.21
C LYS A 7 15.63 3.25 -10.12
N MET A 8 14.74 2.51 -9.48
CA MET A 8 13.87 3.02 -8.43
C MET A 8 13.73 1.98 -7.34
N PHE A 9 13.54 2.45 -6.11
CA PHE A 9 13.27 1.61 -4.95
C PHE A 9 12.12 2.19 -4.15
N ILE A 10 11.06 1.41 -3.98
CA ILE A 10 9.86 1.76 -3.23
C ILE A 10 9.75 0.80 -2.05
N TYR A 11 9.57 1.32 -0.84
CA TYR A 11 9.48 0.51 0.37
C TYR A 11 8.65 1.20 1.47
N ASN A 12 8.21 0.41 2.44
CA ASN A 12 7.64 0.87 3.71
C ASN A 12 8.53 0.37 4.87
N VAL A 13 8.58 1.12 5.96
CA VAL A 13 9.19 0.71 7.23
C VAL A 13 8.09 0.76 8.29
N CYS A 14 8.00 -0.27 9.11
CA CYS A 14 6.95 -0.43 10.10
C CYS A 14 7.55 -0.91 11.41
N ASP A 15 7.20 -0.24 12.52
CA ASP A 15 7.74 -0.53 13.85
C ASP A 15 6.80 -1.43 14.66
N HIS A 16 7.37 -2.45 15.30
CA HIS A 16 6.58 -3.44 16.05
C HIS A 16 5.89 -2.85 17.29
N GLU A 17 6.57 -1.97 18.03
CA GLU A 17 6.03 -1.39 19.26
C GLU A 17 4.94 -0.38 18.95
N GLU A 18 5.09 0.40 17.87
CA GLU A 18 4.05 1.30 17.38
C GLU A 18 2.78 0.56 16.97
N CYS A 19 2.89 -0.51 16.17
CA CYS A 19 1.75 -1.35 15.78
C CYS A 19 1.03 -1.94 17.01
N TYR A 20 1.81 -2.39 18.00
CA TYR A 20 1.26 -2.98 19.21
C TYR A 20 0.53 -1.93 20.06
N ARG A 21 1.07 -0.71 20.16
CA ARG A 21 0.41 0.40 20.86
C ARG A 21 -0.91 0.81 20.19
N GLU A 22 -0.99 0.79 18.87
CA GLU A 22 -2.19 1.21 18.14
C GLU A 22 -3.30 0.16 18.18
N VAL A 23 -2.97 -1.08 17.80
CA VAL A 23 -3.99 -2.13 17.56
C VAL A 23 -3.69 -3.46 18.27
N GLY A 24 -2.67 -3.52 19.12
CA GLY A 24 -2.36 -4.71 19.92
C GLY A 24 -1.79 -5.89 19.12
N SER A 25 -1.19 -5.64 17.95
CA SER A 25 -0.58 -6.67 17.11
C SER A 25 0.84 -6.33 16.65
N GLN A 26 1.59 -7.34 16.22
CA GLN A 26 2.93 -7.17 15.64
C GLN A 26 2.87 -6.61 14.22
N ALA A 27 3.96 -5.96 13.78
CA ALA A 27 4.09 -5.36 12.45
C ALA A 27 3.80 -6.31 11.28
N ILE A 28 4.04 -7.62 11.42
CA ILE A 28 3.73 -8.61 10.36
C ILE A 28 2.21 -8.68 10.10
N SER A 29 1.41 -8.76 11.16
CA SER A 29 -0.05 -8.77 11.04
C SER A 29 -0.56 -7.39 10.61
N TYR A 30 0.04 -6.32 11.13
CA TYR A 30 -0.32 -4.95 10.79
C TYR A 30 -0.12 -4.65 9.29
N THR A 31 1.07 -4.94 8.76
CA THR A 31 1.43 -4.71 7.34
C THR A 31 0.60 -5.55 6.37
N THR A 32 -0.05 -6.62 6.84
CA THR A 32 -0.99 -7.41 6.04
C THR A 32 -2.44 -6.92 6.21
N GLY A 33 -2.84 -6.59 7.44
CA GLY A 33 -4.20 -6.19 7.78
C GLY A 33 -4.60 -4.84 7.21
N VAL A 34 -3.69 -3.86 7.22
CA VAL A 34 -3.95 -2.52 6.66
C VAL A 34 -4.24 -2.59 5.15
N PRO A 35 -3.41 -3.24 4.31
CA PRO A 35 -3.74 -3.45 2.89
C PRO A 35 -5.06 -4.18 2.64
N ALA A 36 -5.40 -5.18 3.46
CA ALA A 36 -6.66 -5.90 3.34
C ALA A 36 -7.87 -4.97 3.57
N MET A 37 -7.79 -4.10 4.58
CA MET A 37 -8.81 -3.09 4.86
C MET A 37 -8.91 -2.06 3.73
N ILE A 38 -7.77 -1.54 3.23
CA ILE A 38 -7.77 -0.56 2.13
C ILE A 38 -8.36 -1.18 0.86
N GLY A 39 -7.99 -2.40 0.49
CA GLY A 39 -8.55 -3.08 -0.68
C GLY A 39 -10.08 -3.23 -0.57
N ALA A 40 -10.57 -3.64 0.61
CA ALA A 40 -12.01 -3.70 0.88
C ALA A 40 -12.67 -2.30 0.79
N MET A 41 -12.02 -1.26 1.33
CA MET A 41 -12.48 0.12 1.22
C MET A 41 -12.62 0.53 -0.25
N MET A 42 -11.60 0.30 -1.09
CA MET A 42 -11.63 0.66 -2.52
C MET A 42 -12.78 -0.02 -3.25
N MET A 43 -13.07 -1.28 -2.93
CA MET A 43 -14.19 -2.02 -3.51
C MET A 43 -15.55 -1.46 -3.07
N LEU A 44 -15.72 -1.18 -1.77
CA LEU A 44 -16.98 -0.70 -1.20
C LEU A 44 -17.28 0.75 -1.57
N THR A 45 -16.27 1.60 -1.76
CA THR A 45 -16.43 2.98 -2.27
C THR A 45 -16.60 3.03 -3.79
N GLY A 46 -16.41 1.90 -4.49
CA GLY A 46 -16.51 1.80 -5.94
C GLY A 46 -15.30 2.32 -6.71
N THR A 47 -14.21 2.70 -6.02
CA THR A 47 -12.94 3.12 -6.63
C THR A 47 -12.31 1.97 -7.41
N TRP A 48 -12.28 0.78 -6.81
CA TRP A 48 -11.88 -0.46 -7.46
C TRP A 48 -13.11 -1.29 -7.76
N ARG A 49 -13.65 -1.13 -8.96
CA ARG A 49 -14.86 -1.82 -9.42
C ARG A 49 -14.63 -2.41 -10.80
N GLY A 50 -15.08 -3.65 -10.99
CA GLY A 50 -15.02 -4.36 -12.26
C GLY A 50 -15.77 -5.68 -12.19
N ALA A 51 -16.03 -6.30 -13.34
CA ALA A 51 -16.56 -7.65 -13.42
C ALA A 51 -15.45 -8.60 -13.87
N GLY A 52 -15.04 -9.52 -13.02
CA GLY A 52 -13.91 -10.40 -13.25
C GLY A 52 -13.15 -10.72 -11.97
N VAL A 53 -11.98 -11.32 -12.13
CA VAL A 53 -11.01 -11.55 -11.05
C VAL A 53 -9.80 -10.70 -11.39
N PHE A 54 -9.33 -9.91 -10.43
CA PHE A 54 -8.27 -8.92 -10.63
C PHE A 54 -7.17 -9.14 -9.61
N ASN A 55 -5.92 -8.96 -10.04
CA ASN A 55 -4.79 -8.71 -9.17
C ASN A 55 -4.63 -7.19 -8.93
N MET A 56 -3.80 -6.83 -7.97
CA MET A 56 -3.66 -5.45 -7.50
C MET A 56 -3.10 -4.52 -8.60
N GLU A 57 -2.14 -5.02 -9.37
CA GLU A 57 -1.47 -4.30 -10.45
C GLU A 57 -2.35 -4.02 -11.68
N GLU A 58 -3.54 -4.60 -11.74
CA GLU A 58 -4.53 -4.38 -12.80
C GLU A 58 -5.42 -3.16 -12.52
N LEU A 59 -5.36 -2.61 -11.31
CA LEU A 59 -6.19 -1.50 -10.84
C LEU A 59 -5.33 -0.24 -10.65
N ASP A 60 -5.98 0.93 -10.70
CA ASP A 60 -5.29 2.21 -10.47
C ASP A 60 -4.65 2.21 -9.07
N PRO A 61 -3.31 2.30 -8.97
CA PRO A 61 -2.62 2.26 -7.68
C PRO A 61 -2.72 3.58 -6.92
N ASP A 62 -2.97 4.71 -7.57
CA ASP A 62 -2.85 6.03 -6.95
C ASP A 62 -3.72 6.19 -5.69
N PRO A 63 -5.02 5.83 -5.70
CA PRO A 63 -5.86 5.92 -4.51
C PRO A 63 -5.40 4.98 -3.38
N PHE A 64 -4.91 3.79 -3.73
CA PHE A 64 -4.43 2.81 -2.75
C PHE A 64 -3.16 3.31 -2.05
N MET A 65 -2.21 3.84 -2.85
CA MET A 65 -0.95 4.40 -2.35
C MET A 65 -1.18 5.63 -1.47
N GLU A 66 -2.19 6.45 -1.77
CA GLU A 66 -2.61 7.54 -0.87
C GLU A 66 -3.13 7.00 0.46
N LYS A 67 -3.99 5.97 0.43
CA LYS A 67 -4.54 5.36 1.65
C LYS A 67 -3.50 4.66 2.52
N LEU A 68 -2.45 4.09 1.93
CA LEU A 68 -1.33 3.55 2.71
C LEU A 68 -0.70 4.62 3.62
N ASN A 69 -0.48 5.83 3.09
CA ASN A 69 0.07 6.95 3.88
C ASN A 69 -0.87 7.40 5.01
N ILE A 70 -2.19 7.29 4.81
CA ILE A 70 -3.20 7.72 5.79
C ILE A 70 -3.43 6.67 6.88
N HIS A 71 -3.36 5.38 6.53
CA HIS A 71 -3.71 4.27 7.43
C HIS A 71 -2.50 3.56 8.04
N GLY A 72 -1.40 4.28 8.24
CA GLY A 72 -0.29 3.81 9.07
C GLY A 72 0.83 3.05 8.34
N LEU A 73 0.80 2.99 7.00
CA LEU A 73 1.87 2.39 6.19
C LEU A 73 2.49 3.39 5.20
N PRO A 74 3.09 4.50 5.67
CA PRO A 74 3.73 5.45 4.79
C PRO A 74 4.85 4.80 3.98
N TRP A 75 4.92 5.10 2.69
CA TRP A 75 5.91 4.52 1.78
C TRP A 75 6.88 5.59 1.28
N VAL A 76 8.06 5.12 0.86
CA VAL A 76 9.16 5.95 0.39
C VAL A 76 9.54 5.53 -1.01
N GLU A 77 9.58 6.48 -1.94
CA GLU A 77 10.19 6.31 -3.27
C GLU A 77 11.59 6.90 -3.30
N LYS A 78 12.56 6.13 -3.79
CA LYS A 78 13.93 6.60 -4.05
C LYS A 78 14.31 6.34 -5.50
N VAL A 79 14.78 7.37 -6.19
CA VAL A 79 15.47 7.20 -7.47
C VAL A 79 16.88 6.73 -7.18
N LEU A 80 17.23 5.55 -7.70
CA LEU A 80 18.57 5.00 -7.64
C LEU A 80 19.29 5.34 -8.95
N ALA A 81 20.59 5.63 -8.86
CA ALA A 81 21.43 6.06 -9.98
C ALA A 81 21.30 5.18 -11.24
#